data_AF-A0A8E1W0E4-F1
#
_entry.id   AF-A0A8E1W0E4-F1
#
_cell.length_a   1.000
_cell.length_b   1.000
_cell.length_c   1.000
_cell.angle_alpha   90.00
_cell.angle_beta   90.00
_cell.angle_gamma   90.00
#
_symmetry.space_group_name_H-M   'P 1'
#
loop_
_entity.id
_entity.type
_entity.pdbx_description
1 polymer ?
#
loop_
_entity_poly.entity_id
_entity_poly.type
_entity_poly.pdbx_seq_one_letter_code
_entity_poly.pdbx_strand_id
1 'polypeptide(L)'
;MSVADTGAAANGVVRDTHRTAGKLGGSLIAAIILGYVLTVACARLLPPDQYATFLTFWGLLMGLGSALSPLEQELSRQSATAALTGGVAGRGALRAVVVSAAAAAAFGLALLIPPINDRLFHGTGELALVVLAGGVAFACQFGVRGLLIGQHQVKHFAGLIVAEP
;
A
#
# COMPACT_ATOMS: atom_id res chain seq x y z
N MET A 1 39.65 14.74 6.23
CA MET A 1 38.21 14.86 6.53
C MET A 1 38.08 15.04 8.04
N SER A 2 37.65 16.21 8.51
CA SER A 2 37.67 16.57 9.95
C SER A 2 36.46 16.01 10.66
N VAL A 3 36.59 15.65 11.94
CA VAL A 3 35.51 15.16 12.83
C VAL A 3 34.30 16.12 12.86
N ALA A 4 34.53 17.42 12.60
CA ALA A 4 33.48 18.43 12.49
C ALA A 4 32.60 18.28 11.23
N ASP A 5 33.16 17.84 10.10
CA ASP A 5 32.39 17.56 8.87
C ASP A 5 31.46 16.35 9.06
N THR A 6 31.93 15.35 9.80
CA THR A 6 31.16 14.14 10.11
C THR A 6 29.95 14.44 11.00
N GLY A 7 30.10 15.35 11.98
CA GLY A 7 29.02 15.78 12.88
C GLY A 7 27.96 16.65 12.21
N ALA A 8 28.36 17.53 11.28
CA ALA A 8 27.43 18.34 10.50
C ALA A 8 26.64 17.49 9.50
N ALA A 9 27.28 16.52 8.84
CA ALA A 9 26.62 15.57 7.96
C ALA A 9 25.64 14.66 8.72
N ALA A 10 26.02 14.15 9.90
CA ALA A 10 25.15 13.34 10.74
C ALA A 10 23.91 14.10 11.22
N ASN A 11 24.07 15.36 11.66
CA ASN A 11 22.94 16.21 12.05
C ASN A 11 22.02 16.56 10.87
N GLY A 12 22.57 16.75 9.66
CA GLY A 12 21.79 16.95 8.45
C GLY A 12 20.91 15.75 8.11
N VAL A 13 21.49 14.54 8.16
CA VAL A 13 20.78 13.27 7.91
C VAL A 13 19.66 13.05 8.92
N VAL A 14 19.90 13.31 10.22
CA VAL A 14 18.88 13.18 11.27
C VAL A 14 17.72 14.17 11.03
N ARG A 15 18.02 15.42 10.68
CA ARG A 15 17.02 16.46 10.47
C ARG A 15 16.16 16.22 9.22
N ASP A 16 16.75 15.72 8.14
CA ASP A 16 16.04 15.31 6.93
C ASP A 16 15.19 14.04 7.16
N THR A 17 15.66 13.13 8.00
CA THR A 17 14.90 11.94 8.43
C THR A 17 13.65 12.32 9.21
N HIS A 18 13.76 13.21 10.21
CA HIS A 18 12.61 13.69 10.99
C HIS A 18 11.59 14.45 10.13
N ARG A 19 12.07 15.33 9.24
CA ARG A 19 11.19 16.12 8.36
C ARG A 19 10.43 15.23 7.39
N THR A 20 11.04 14.13 6.93
CA THR A 20 10.35 13.19 6.06
C THR A 20 9.42 12.26 6.82
N ALA A 21 9.83 11.75 7.98
CA ALA A 21 8.96 10.95 8.84
C ALA A 21 7.68 11.72 9.23
N GLY A 22 7.79 13.02 9.51
CA GLY A 22 6.64 13.89 9.79
C GLY A 22 5.68 14.07 8.60
N LYS A 23 6.20 14.21 7.37
CA LYS A 23 5.37 14.30 6.16
C LYS A 23 4.65 12.98 5.87
N LEU A 24 5.36 11.86 6.03
CA LEU A 24 4.83 10.51 5.89
C LEU A 24 3.72 10.20 6.88
N GLY A 25 3.95 10.51 8.16
CA GLY A 25 2.94 10.39 9.20
C GLY A 25 1.72 11.25 8.89
N GLY A 26 1.93 12.49 8.43
CA GLY A 26 0.86 13.41 8.06
C GLY A 26 -0.03 12.88 6.92
N SER A 27 0.57 12.36 5.85
CA SER A 27 -0.20 11.78 4.73
C SER A 27 -0.98 10.53 5.15
N LEU A 28 -0.39 9.67 5.99
CA LEU A 28 -1.08 8.48 6.51
C LEU A 28 -2.28 8.86 7.39
N ILE A 29 -2.10 9.84 8.29
CA ILE A 29 -3.20 10.34 9.12
C ILE A 29 -4.31 10.93 8.25
N ALA A 30 -3.95 11.73 7.24
CA ALA A 30 -4.93 12.30 6.32
C ALA A 30 -5.71 11.21 5.56
N ALA A 31 -5.03 10.18 5.04
CA ALA A 31 -5.67 9.05 4.38
C ALA A 31 -6.61 8.28 5.32
N ILE A 32 -6.21 8.04 6.57
CA ILE A 32 -7.06 7.40 7.58
C ILE A 32 -8.31 8.23 7.85
N ILE A 33 -8.16 9.55 8.04
CA ILE A 33 -9.29 10.47 8.26
C ILE A 33 -10.24 10.44 7.06
N LEU A 34 -9.72 10.49 5.84
CA LEU A 34 -10.52 10.42 4.62
C LEU A 34 -11.30 9.10 4.52
N GLY A 35 -10.67 7.96 4.88
CA GLY A 35 -11.35 6.67 4.95
C GLY A 35 -12.52 6.65 5.95
N TYR A 36 -12.34 7.28 7.12
CA TYR A 36 -13.44 7.44 8.08
C TYR A 36 -14.54 8.35 7.56
N VAL A 37 -14.19 9.50 6.96
CA VAL A 37 -15.16 10.42 6.36
C VAL A 37 -15.98 9.71 5.29
N LEU A 38 -15.34 8.95 4.40
CA LEU A 38 -16.02 8.15 3.38
C LEU A 38 -16.99 7.15 4.01
N THR A 39 -16.54 6.40 5.03
CA THR A 39 -17.38 5.41 5.71
C THR A 39 -18.61 6.05 6.35
N VAL A 40 -18.42 7.17 7.05
CA VAL A 40 -19.52 7.94 7.67
C VAL A 40 -20.45 8.52 6.61
N ALA A 41 -19.91 9.06 5.51
CA ALA A 41 -20.71 9.58 4.41
C ALA A 41 -21.58 8.48 3.79
N CYS A 42 -21.00 7.32 3.47
CA CYS A 42 -21.75 6.17 2.95
C CYS A 42 -22.84 5.72 3.92
N ALA A 43 -22.57 5.70 5.23
CA ALA A 43 -23.57 5.35 6.24
C ALA A 43 -24.77 6.32 6.30
N ARG A 44 -24.58 7.58 5.86
CA ARG A 44 -25.63 8.61 5.87
C ARG A 44 -26.33 8.78 4.52
N LEU A 45 -25.65 8.45 3.42
CA LEU A 45 -26.11 8.71 2.07
C LEU A 45 -26.68 7.47 1.39
N LEU A 46 -26.26 6.27 1.78
CA LEU A 46 -26.73 5.02 1.18
C LEU A 46 -27.90 4.41 1.96
N PRO A 47 -28.85 3.77 1.25
CA PRO A 47 -29.79 2.85 1.86
C PRO A 47 -29.10 1.74 2.66
N PRO A 48 -29.72 1.17 3.72
CA PRO A 48 -29.07 0.20 4.62
C PRO A 48 -28.49 -1.04 3.93
N ASP A 49 -29.19 -1.55 2.91
CA ASP A 49 -28.79 -2.68 2.06
C ASP A 49 -27.54 -2.36 1.23
N GLN A 50 -27.50 -1.17 0.63
CA GLN A 50 -26.35 -0.70 -0.14
C GLN A 50 -25.15 -0.41 0.77
N TYR A 51 -25.39 0.13 1.97
CA TYR A 51 -24.33 0.36 2.95
C TYR A 51 -23.72 -0.95 3.46
N ALA A 52 -24.52 -1.99 3.69
CA ALA A 52 -24.00 -3.31 4.06
C ALA A 52 -23.13 -3.92 2.95
N THR A 53 -23.54 -3.76 1.69
CA THR A 53 -22.78 -4.17 0.52
C THR A 53 -21.45 -3.39 0.42
N PHE A 54 -21.51 -2.07 0.59
CA PHE A 54 -20.33 -1.20 0.64
C PHE A 54 -19.35 -1.64 1.74
N LEU A 55 -19.83 -1.88 2.96
CA LEU A 55 -19.00 -2.33 4.08
C LEU A 55 -18.28 -3.65 3.78
N THR A 56 -18.99 -4.59 3.14
CA THR A 56 -18.41 -5.87 2.72
C THR A 56 -17.31 -5.65 1.69
N PHE A 57 -17.60 -4.90 0.62
CA PHE A 57 -16.63 -4.51 -0.39
C PHE A 57 -15.40 -3.80 0.21
N TRP A 58 -15.64 -2.78 1.03
CA TRP A 58 -14.61 -1.94 1.64
C TRP A 58 -13.72 -2.75 2.59
N GLY A 59 -14.33 -3.61 3.41
CA GLY A 59 -13.61 -4.52 4.29
C GLY A 59 -12.73 -5.50 3.53
N LEU A 60 -13.21 -6.06 2.42
CA LEU A 60 -12.41 -6.95 1.56
C LEU A 60 -11.23 -6.20 0.91
N LEU A 61 -11.48 -5.02 0.35
CA LEU A 61 -10.44 -4.21 -0.29
C LEU A 61 -9.35 -3.79 0.70
N MET A 62 -9.75 -3.20 1.84
CA MET A 62 -8.81 -2.74 2.87
C MET A 62 -8.13 -3.92 3.60
N GLY A 63 -8.85 -5.02 3.80
CA GLY A 63 -8.30 -6.25 4.35
C GLY A 63 -7.22 -6.85 3.45
N LEU A 64 -7.44 -6.84 2.13
CA LEU A 64 -6.46 -7.27 1.14
C LEU A 64 -5.23 -6.36 1.14
N GLY A 65 -5.41 -5.04 1.16
CA GLY A 65 -4.31 -4.09 1.30
C GLY A 65 -3.50 -4.33 2.59
N SER A 66 -4.18 -4.59 3.71
CA SER A 66 -3.53 -4.91 4.99
C SER A 66 -2.74 -6.22 4.94
N ALA A 67 -3.29 -7.26 4.31
CA ALA A 67 -2.64 -8.56 4.12
C ALA A 67 -1.39 -8.48 3.23
N LEU A 68 -1.32 -7.47 2.35
CA LEU A 68 -0.17 -7.21 1.48
C LEU A 68 0.90 -6.33 2.14
N SER A 69 0.64 -5.71 3.29
CA SER A 69 1.64 -4.87 3.98
C SER A 69 2.99 -5.55 4.30
N PRO A 70 3.08 -6.86 4.58
CA PRO A 70 4.38 -7.52 4.76
C PRO A 70 5.25 -7.54 3.51
N LEU A 71 4.65 -7.42 2.31
CA LEU A 71 5.38 -7.31 1.05
C LEU A 71 6.28 -6.07 1.04
N GLU A 72 5.74 -4.92 1.47
CA GLU A 72 6.51 -3.67 1.58
C GLU A 72 7.70 -3.83 2.53
N GLN A 73 7.47 -4.46 3.68
CA GLN A 73 8.51 -4.69 4.69
C GLN A 73 9.63 -5.59 4.15
N GLU A 74 9.28 -6.68 3.47
CA GLU A 74 10.27 -7.61 2.90
C GLU A 74 11.03 -6.99 1.73
N LEU A 75 10.38 -6.26 0.82
CA LEU A 75 11.08 -5.58 -0.27
C LEU A 75 11.98 -4.45 0.23
N SER A 76 11.56 -3.72 1.27
CA SER A 76 12.43 -2.74 1.94
C SER A 76 13.69 -3.41 2.49
N ARG A 77 13.55 -4.56 3.17
CA ARG A 77 14.68 -5.33 3.69
C ARG A 77 15.62 -5.83 2.58
N GLN A 78 15.06 -6.43 1.52
CA GLN A 78 15.85 -6.91 0.37
C GLN A 78 16.57 -5.78 -0.34
N SER A 79 15.90 -4.65 -0.54
CA SER A 79 16.47 -3.47 -1.21
C SER A 79 17.57 -2.82 -0.38
N ALA A 80 17.39 -2.67 0.94
CA ALA A 80 18.44 -2.19 1.84
C ALA A 80 19.66 -3.11 1.85
N THR A 81 19.45 -4.42 1.86
CA THR A 81 20.54 -5.42 1.79
C THR A 81 21.30 -5.31 0.47
N ALA A 82 20.58 -5.16 -0.65
CA ALA A 82 21.20 -5.00 -1.97
C ALA A 82 21.98 -3.68 -2.08
N ALA A 83 21.49 -2.59 -1.50
CA ALA A 83 22.19 -1.31 -1.48
C ALA A 83 23.54 -1.40 -0.75
N LEU A 84 23.62 -2.15 0.35
CA LEU A 84 24.88 -2.37 1.09
C LEU A 84 25.93 -3.16 0.28
N THR A 85 25.49 -4.03 -0.62
CA THR A 85 26.38 -4.83 -1.48
C THR A 85 26.62 -4.18 -2.85
N GLY A 86 26.13 -2.95 -3.07
CA GLY A 86 26.22 -2.24 -4.35
C GLY A 86 25.37 -2.84 -5.48
N GLY A 87 24.40 -3.69 -5.13
CA GLY A 87 23.50 -4.37 -6.06
C GLY A 87 22.09 -3.77 -6.11
N VAL A 88 21.22 -4.44 -6.86
CA VAL A 88 19.79 -4.10 -6.97
C VAL A 88 18.94 -5.24 -6.41
N ALA A 89 17.77 -4.90 -5.86
CA ALA A 89 16.76 -5.89 -5.49
C ALA A 89 16.33 -6.66 -6.75
N GLY A 90 16.88 -7.87 -6.89
CA GLY A 90 16.81 -8.64 -8.13
C GLY A 90 15.55 -9.50 -8.26
N ARG A 91 15.71 -10.70 -8.84
CA ARG A 91 14.61 -11.64 -9.13
C ARG A 91 13.76 -12.02 -7.91
N GLY A 92 14.32 -12.00 -6.69
CA GLY A 92 13.58 -12.30 -5.46
C GLY A 92 12.46 -11.28 -5.18
N ALA A 93 12.77 -9.99 -5.30
CA ALA A 93 11.80 -8.91 -5.09
C ALA A 93 10.70 -8.94 -6.15
N LEU A 94 11.08 -9.12 -7.43
CA LEU A 94 10.11 -9.27 -8.51
C LEU A 94 9.20 -10.48 -8.29
N ARG A 95 9.76 -11.61 -7.87
CA ARG A 95 8.97 -12.82 -7.57
C ARG A 95 7.99 -12.58 -6.43
N ALA A 96 8.40 -11.87 -5.38
CA ALA A 96 7.51 -11.53 -4.27
C ALA A 96 6.31 -10.69 -4.75
N VAL A 97 6.56 -9.64 -5.55
CA VAL A 97 5.50 -8.80 -6.12
C VAL A 97 4.58 -9.61 -7.03
N VAL A 98 5.14 -10.43 -7.93
CA VAL A 98 4.34 -11.25 -8.86
C VAL A 98 3.48 -12.27 -8.10
N VAL A 99 4.03 -12.94 -7.08
CA VAL A 99 3.26 -13.91 -6.28
C VAL A 99 2.15 -13.21 -5.49
N SER A 100 2.44 -12.06 -4.88
CA SER A 100 1.43 -11.26 -4.18
C SER A 100 0.33 -10.75 -5.12
N ALA A 101 0.70 -10.23 -6.29
CA ALA A 101 -0.26 -9.79 -7.30
C ALA A 101 -1.10 -10.96 -7.83
N ALA A 102 -0.49 -12.12 -8.07
CA ALA A 102 -1.20 -13.33 -8.49
C ALA A 102 -2.16 -13.85 -7.41
N ALA A 103 -1.75 -13.81 -6.14
CA ALA A 103 -2.62 -14.20 -5.02
C ALA A 103 -3.80 -13.23 -4.86
N ALA A 104 -3.55 -11.91 -4.94
CA ALA A 104 -4.60 -10.90 -4.94
C ALA A 104 -5.53 -11.04 -6.15
N ALA A 105 -4.98 -11.36 -7.32
CA ALA A 105 -5.76 -11.61 -8.53
C ALA A 105 -6.64 -12.85 -8.39
N ALA A 106 -6.10 -13.96 -7.91
CA ALA A 106 -6.85 -15.18 -7.66
C ALA A 106 -7.99 -14.93 -6.65
N PHE A 107 -7.72 -14.16 -5.59
CA PHE A 107 -8.74 -13.76 -4.63
C PHE A 107 -9.86 -12.93 -5.29
N GLY A 108 -9.52 -11.88 -6.03
CA GLY A 108 -10.50 -11.04 -6.74
C GLY A 108 -11.30 -11.81 -7.80
N LEU A 109 -10.66 -12.72 -8.54
CA LEU A 109 -11.34 -13.60 -9.50
C LEU A 109 -12.32 -14.56 -8.83
N ALA A 110 -12.00 -15.07 -7.63
CA ALA A 110 -12.93 -15.90 -6.87
C ALA A 110 -14.21 -15.14 -6.49
N LEU A 111 -14.15 -13.81 -6.31
CA LEU A 111 -15.33 -12.98 -6.03
C LEU A 111 -16.28 -12.82 -7.23
N LEU A 112 -15.85 -13.21 -8.44
CA LEU A 112 -16.69 -13.24 -9.64
C LEU A 112 -17.48 -14.54 -9.79
N ILE A 113 -17.20 -15.55 -8.95
CA ILE A 113 -17.94 -16.82 -8.96
C ILE A 113 -19.37 -16.53 -8.47
N PRO A 114 -20.44 -16.85 -9.23
CA PRO A 114 -21.80 -16.36 -8.91
C PRO A 114 -22.28 -16.69 -7.49
N PRO A 115 -22.11 -17.92 -6.95
CA PRO A 115 -22.45 -18.20 -5.55
C PRO A 115 -21.75 -17.31 -4.51
N ILE A 116 -20.54 -16.83 -4.80
CA ILE A 116 -19.78 -15.94 -3.91
C ILE A 116 -20.24 -14.50 -4.11
N ASN A 117 -20.37 -14.07 -5.37
CA ASN A 117 -20.79 -12.73 -5.73
C ASN A 117 -22.21 -12.41 -5.24
N ASP A 118 -23.15 -13.34 -5.42
CA ASP A 118 -24.54 -13.19 -4.99
C ASP A 118 -24.64 -13.07 -3.45
N ARG A 119 -23.74 -13.74 -2.73
CA ARG A 119 -23.68 -13.70 -1.26
C ARG A 119 -23.03 -12.45 -0.70
N LEU A 120 -22.00 -11.92 -1.38
CA LEU A 120 -21.21 -10.80 -0.86
C LEU A 120 -21.64 -9.45 -1.44
N PHE A 121 -22.08 -9.43 -2.69
CA PHE A 121 -22.36 -8.22 -3.47
C PHE A 121 -23.74 -8.21 -4.12
N HIS A 122 -24.61 -9.18 -3.80
CA HIS A 122 -25.96 -9.29 -4.35
C HIS A 122 -25.99 -9.30 -5.89
N GLY A 123 -24.98 -9.92 -6.53
CA GLY A 123 -24.87 -10.01 -7.99
C GLY A 123 -24.14 -8.84 -8.65
N THR A 124 -23.64 -7.88 -7.86
CA THR A 124 -22.89 -6.72 -8.37
C THR A 124 -21.44 -7.11 -8.70
N GLY A 125 -21.24 -7.69 -9.88
CA GLY A 125 -19.92 -8.10 -10.39
C GLY A 125 -18.89 -6.97 -10.47
N GLU A 126 -19.33 -5.73 -10.63
CA GLU A 126 -18.45 -4.56 -10.72
C GLU A 126 -17.61 -4.36 -9.45
N LEU A 127 -18.18 -4.60 -8.26
CA LEU A 127 -17.45 -4.48 -6.99
C LEU A 127 -16.34 -5.53 -6.88
N ALA A 128 -16.56 -6.74 -7.41
CA ALA A 128 -15.53 -7.77 -7.47
C ALA A 128 -14.38 -7.37 -8.41
N LEU A 129 -14.68 -6.71 -9.54
CA LEU A 129 -13.66 -6.16 -10.44
C LEU A 129 -12.84 -5.04 -9.78
N VAL A 130 -13.48 -4.20 -8.97
CA VAL A 130 -12.78 -3.17 -8.20
C VAL A 130 -11.84 -3.79 -7.17
N VAL A 131 -12.28 -4.84 -6.44
CA VAL A 131 -11.40 -5.57 -5.50
C VAL A 131 -10.25 -6.24 -6.23
N LEU A 132 -10.51 -6.84 -7.39
CA LEU A 132 -9.49 -7.46 -8.24
C LEU A 132 -8.42 -6.44 -8.67
N ALA A 133 -8.85 -5.33 -9.28
CA ALA A 133 -7.95 -4.27 -9.74
C ALA A 133 -7.21 -3.62 -8.57
N GLY A 134 -7.91 -3.31 -7.47
CA GLY A 134 -7.34 -2.72 -6.26
C GLY A 134 -6.31 -3.63 -5.58
N GLY A 135 -6.56 -4.94 -5.52
CA GLY A 135 -5.61 -5.91 -4.98
C GLY A 135 -4.30 -5.98 -5.76
N VAL A 136 -4.40 -6.01 -7.10
CA VAL A 136 -3.20 -5.97 -7.97
C VAL A 136 -2.48 -4.63 -7.84
N ALA A 137 -3.23 -3.52 -7.81
CA ALA A 137 -2.66 -2.20 -7.60
C ALA A 137 -1.94 -2.10 -6.24
N PHE A 138 -2.51 -2.63 -5.15
CA PHE A 138 -1.85 -2.68 -3.85
C PHE A 138 -0.55 -3.48 -3.89
N ALA A 139 -0.53 -4.65 -4.53
CA ALA A 139 0.70 -5.44 -4.65
C ALA A 139 1.82 -4.67 -5.37
N CYS A 140 1.48 -3.96 -6.45
CA CYS A 140 2.42 -3.09 -7.15
C CYS A 140 2.86 -1.91 -6.28
N GLN A 141 1.91 -1.20 -5.66
CA GLN A 141 2.14 -0.04 -4.79
C GLN A 141 3.06 -0.41 -3.62
N PHE A 142 2.72 -1.43 -2.83
CA PHE A 142 3.55 -1.91 -1.71
C PHE A 142 4.92 -2.39 -2.18
N GLY A 143 5.00 -3.01 -3.36
CA GLY A 143 6.26 -3.40 -3.98
C GLY A 143 7.17 -2.20 -4.28
N VAL A 144 6.64 -1.19 -5.00
CA VAL A 144 7.36 0.04 -5.34
C VAL A 144 7.77 0.80 -4.06
N ARG A 145 6.86 0.92 -3.09
CA ARG A 145 7.09 1.56 -1.79
C ARG A 145 8.24 0.90 -1.03
N GLY A 146 8.23 -0.44 -0.94
CA GLY A 146 9.31 -1.20 -0.30
C GLY A 146 10.65 -0.98 -0.98
N LEU A 147 10.70 -1.04 -2.31
CA LEU A 147 11.94 -0.82 -3.08
C LEU A 147 12.52 0.57 -2.85
N LEU A 148 11.68 1.62 -2.90
CA LEU A 148 12.10 3.02 -2.76
C LEU A 148 12.61 3.35 -1.36
N ILE A 149 11.94 2.86 -0.30
CA ILE A 149 12.42 3.05 1.08
C ILE A 149 13.78 2.39 1.26
N GLY A 150 13.95 1.15 0.80
CA GLY A 150 15.21 0.41 0.98
C GLY A 150 16.41 1.03 0.27
N GLN A 151 16.19 1.88 -0.75
CA GLN A 151 17.26 2.63 -1.44
C GLN A 151 17.51 4.03 -0.86
N HIS A 152 16.89 4.37 0.28
CA HIS A 152 16.88 5.73 0.83
C HIS A 152 16.38 6.80 -0.16
N GLN A 153 15.59 6.42 -1.17
CA GLN A 153 14.99 7.32 -2.16
C GLN A 153 13.72 7.98 -1.62
N VAL A 154 13.89 8.59 -0.45
CA VAL A 154 12.83 9.12 0.41
C VAL A 154 11.99 10.21 -0.29
N LYS A 155 12.61 10.98 -1.21
CA LYS A 155 11.91 12.00 -2.00
C LYS A 155 10.95 11.41 -3.04
N HIS A 156 11.34 10.31 -3.70
CA HIS A 156 10.50 9.62 -4.68
C HIS A 156 9.37 8.85 -3.99
N PHE A 157 9.66 8.26 -2.83
CA PHE A 157 8.65 7.64 -1.97
C PHE A 157 7.60 8.64 -1.47
N ALA A 158 8.03 9.80 -0.98
CA ALA A 158 7.12 10.86 -0.55
C ALA A 158 6.29 11.44 -1.71
N GLY A 159 6.87 11.54 -2.91
CA GLY A 159 6.15 11.96 -4.11
C GLY A 159 5.08 10.94 -4.55
N LEU A 160 5.40 9.65 -4.52
CA LEU A 160 4.47 8.57 -4.85
C LEU A 160 3.27 8.57 -3.91
N ILE A 161 3.50 8.70 -2.60
CA ILE A 161 2.43 8.69 -1.59
C ILE A 161 1.50 9.90 -1.69
N VAL A 162 2.03 11.06 -2.08
CA VAL A 162 1.19 12.25 -2.33
C VAL A 162 0.39 12.11 -3.62
N ALA A 163 0.92 11.37 -4.60
CA ALA A 163 0.26 11.11 -5.88
C ALA A 163 -0.71 9.92 -5.86
N GLU A 164 -0.68 9.10 -4.81
CA GLU A 164 -1.59 7.98 -4.54
C GLU A 164 -2.63 8.37 -3.46
N PRO A 165 -3.62 9.25 -3.74
CA PRO A 165 -4.79 9.39 -2.88
C PRO A 165 -5.72 8.17 -2.98
#